data_AF-A0A3N5R923-F1
#
_entry.id   AF-A0A3N5R923-F1
#
_cell.length_a   1.000
_cell.length_b   1.000
_cell.length_c   1.000
_cell.angle_alpha   90.00
_cell.angle_beta   90.00
_cell.angle_gamma   90.00
#
_symmetry.space_group_name_H-M   'P 1'
#
loop_
_entity.id
_entity.type
_entity.pdbx_description
1 polymer ?
#
loop_
_entity_poly.entity_id
_entity_poly.type
_entity_poly.pdbx_seq_one_letter_code
_entity_poly.pdbx_strand_id
1 'polypeptide(L)' 'MEIGFLKIVVGIDGSVESMKAAEYAISVAKLYNAELNAITVLTSDIGYIYSSPGVESPPLTVKEIVL' A
#
# COMPACT_ATOMS: atom_id res chain seq x y z
N MET A 1 32.94 2.30 5.87
CA MET A 1 31.52 1.94 6.07
C MET A 1 30.76 2.69 5.00
N GLU A 2 30.27 2.00 3.97
CA GLU A 2 29.40 2.64 2.99
C GLU A 2 28.01 2.81 3.62
N ILE A 3 27.50 4.04 3.58
CA ILE A 3 26.13 4.34 3.99
C ILE A 3 25.26 4.11 2.75
N GLY A 4 24.40 3.08 2.80
CA GLY A 4 23.53 2.72 1.69
C GLY A 4 22.28 1.97 2.18
N PHE A 5 21.28 1.87 1.32
CA PHE A 5 20.06 1.13 1.61
C PHE A 5 20.25 -0.35 1.23
N LEU A 6 19.90 -1.27 2.12
CA LEU A 6 19.84 -2.71 1.81
C LEU A 6 18.46 -3.13 1.28
N LYS A 7 17.41 -2.42 1.70
CA LYS A 7 16.02 -2.67 1.32
C LYS A 7 15.23 -1.38 1.21
N ILE A 8 14.42 -1.28 0.18
CA ILE A 8 13.55 -0.14 -0.14
C ILE A 8 12.12 -0.65 -0.29
N VAL A 9 11.16 0.11 0.23
CA VAL A 9 9.72 -0.14 0.06
C VAL A 9 9.11 1.06 -0.63
N VAL A 10 8.28 0.82 -1.66
CA VAL A 10 7.51 1.85 -2.34
C VAL A 10 6.03 1.47 -2.38
N GLY A 11 5.16 2.40 -1.97
CA GLY A 11 3.72 2.25 -2.08
C GLY A 11 3.25 2.58 -3.51
N ILE A 12 2.40 1.72 -4.08
CA ILE A 12 1.79 1.94 -5.39
C ILE A 12 0.27 1.82 -5.29
N ASP A 13 -0.44 2.82 -5.83
CA ASP A 13 -1.90 2.88 -5.88
C ASP A 13 -2.44 2.98 -7.32
N GLY A 14 -1.54 2.99 -8.32
CA GLY A 14 -1.88 3.12 -9.74
C GLY A 14 -1.97 4.56 -10.24
N SER A 15 -1.86 5.56 -9.36
CA SER A 15 -1.74 6.97 -9.76
C SER A 15 -0.43 7.23 -10.53
N VAL A 16 -0.43 8.30 -11.32
CA VAL A 16 0.78 8.77 -12.04
C VAL A 16 1.89 9.11 -11.05
N GLU A 17 1.53 9.68 -9.91
CA GLU A 17 2.42 10.05 -8.81
C GLU A 17 3.08 8.81 -8.20
N SER A 18 2.32 7.75 -7.95
CA SER A 18 2.87 6.50 -7.41
C SER A 18 3.80 5.81 -8.40
N MET A 19 3.52 5.88 -9.70
CA MET A 19 4.41 5.33 -10.73
C MET A 19 5.72 6.11 -10.82
N LYS A 20 5.68 7.44 -10.73
CA LYS A 20 6.90 8.28 -10.63
C LYS A 20 7.72 7.95 -9.38
N ALA A 21 7.06 7.70 -8.25
CA ALA A 21 7.74 7.26 -7.04
C ALA A 21 8.41 5.89 -7.22
N ALA A 22 7.75 4.95 -7.91
CA ALA A 22 8.32 3.64 -8.23
C ALA A 22 9.55 3.74 -9.14
N GLU A 23 9.51 4.58 -10.18
CA GLU A 23 10.66 4.84 -11.06
C GLU A 23 11.87 5.41 -10.30
N TYR A 24 11.62 6.33 -9.37
CA TYR A 24 12.65 6.86 -8.51
C TYR A 24 13.21 5.78 -7.57
N ALA A 25 12.35 4.99 -6.92
CA ALA A 25 12.75 3.90 -6.04
C ALA A 25 13.61 2.85 -6.77
N ILE A 26 13.29 2.53 -8.02
CA ILE A 26 14.13 1.66 -8.88
C ILE A 26 15.51 2.26 -9.09
N SER A 27 15.60 3.57 -9.34
CA SER A 27 16.86 4.27 -9.55
C SER A 27 17.75 4.22 -8.29
N VAL A 28 17.15 4.41 -7.11
CA VAL A 28 17.84 4.30 -5.82
C VAL A 28 18.25 2.85 -5.51
N ALA A 29 17.38 1.88 -5.78
CA ALA A 29 17.68 0.46 -5.57
C ALA A 29 18.88 0.00 -6.42
N LYS A 30 18.94 0.44 -7.68
CA LYS A 30 20.11 0.18 -8.55
C LYS A 30 21.39 0.81 -8.03
N LEU A 31 21.32 2.05 -7.52
CA LEU A 31 22.48 2.75 -6.99
C LEU A 31 23.12 2.03 -5.80
N TYR A 32 22.31 1.41 -4.94
CA TYR A 32 22.77 0.74 -3.72
C TYR A 32 22.77 -0.79 -3.80
N ASN A 33 22.43 -1.37 -4.96
CA ASN A 33 22.19 -2.81 -5.10
C ASN A 33 21.21 -3.34 -4.03
N ALA A 34 20.14 -2.58 -3.78
CA ALA A 34 19.16 -2.82 -2.73
C ALA A 34 18.00 -3.70 -3.24
N GLU A 35 17.41 -4.49 -2.35
CA GLU A 35 16.12 -5.15 -2.59
C GLU A 35 15.01 -4.09 -2.66
N LEU A 36 14.13 -4.16 -3.66
CA LEU A 36 12.98 -3.26 -3.79
C LEU A 36 11.67 -4.04 -3.69
N ASN A 37 10.80 -3.63 -2.76
CA ASN A 37 9.45 -4.16 -2.61
C ASN A 37 8.42 -3.08 -2.99
N ALA A 38 7.63 -3.34 -4.03
CA ALA A 38 6.49 -2.50 -4.39
C ALA A 38 5.22 -3.07 -3.75
N ILE A 39 4.49 -2.26 -2.99
CA ILE A 39 3.33 -2.69 -2.22
C ILE A 39 2.11 -1.90 -2.67
N THR A 40 1.05 -2.61 -3.04
CA THR A 40 -0.29 -2.03 -3.21
C THR A 40 -1.19 -2.53 -2.09
N VAL A 41 -2.07 -1.66 -1.60
CA VAL A 41 -3.06 -2.02 -0.59
C VAL A 41 -4.42 -2.02 -1.25
N LEU A 42 -5.05 -3.18 -1.28
CA LEU A 42 -6.44 -3.32 -1.67
C LEU A 42 -7.29 -3.22 -0.40
N THR A 43 -8.21 -2.28 -0.37
CA THR A 43 -9.27 -2.27 0.64
C THR A 43 -10.25 -3.38 0.30
N SER A 44 -10.53 -4.28 1.25
CA SER A 44 -11.67 -5.17 1.10
C SER A 44 -12.95 -4.37 1.32
N ASP A 45 -13.86 -4.36 0.35
CA ASP A 45 -15.26 -3.89 0.53
C ASP A 45 -16.02 -4.72 1.58
N ILE A 46 -15.41 -5.82 2.02
CA ILE A 46 -15.75 -6.51 3.25
C ILE A 46 -15.35 -5.57 4.37
N GLY A 47 -16.26 -4.65 4.69
CA GLY A 47 -16.13 -3.66 5.73
C GLY A 47 -15.48 -4.33 6.93
N TYR A 48 -14.33 -3.80 7.34
CA TYR A 48 -13.69 -4.19 8.58
C TYR A 48 -14.77 -4.17 9.65
N ILE A 49 -15.30 -5.35 9.96
CA ILE A 49 -16.03 -5.58 11.19
C ILE A 49 -14.94 -5.41 12.23
N TYR A 50 -14.73 -4.17 12.65
CA TYR A 50 -14.20 -3.87 13.96
C TYR A 50 -15.24 -4.41 14.94
N SER A 51 -15.31 -5.74 15.08
CA SER A 51 -15.95 -6.39 16.21
C SER A 51 -15.01 -6.20 17.38
N SER A 52 -14.88 -4.96 17.85
CA SER A 52 -14.62 -4.76 19.26
C SER A 52 -15.76 -5.48 20.00
N PRO A 53 -15.46 -6.39 20.94
CA PRO A 53 -16.50 -7.08 21.70
C PRO A 53 -17.44 -6.04 22.32
N GLY A 54 -18.71 -6.05 21.92
CA GLY A 54 -19.75 -5.16 22.46
C GLY A 54 -20.07 -3.91 21.63
N VAL A 55 -19.51 -3.73 20.43
CA VAL A 55 -19.95 -2.67 19.49
C VAL A 55 -20.68 -3.31 18.33
N GLU A 56 -22.00 -3.13 18.28
CA GLU A 56 -22.78 -3.48 17.09
C GLU A 56 -22.51 -2.44 15.99
N SER A 57 -21.88 -2.87 14.90
CA SER A 57 -21.78 -2.03 13.71
C SER A 57 -23.13 -2.01 12.99
N PRO A 58 -23.66 -0.85 12.59
CA PRO A 58 -24.87 -0.79 11.78
C PRO A 58 -24.65 -1.53 10.45
N PRO A 59 -25.66 -2.23 9.93
CA PRO A 59 -25.52 -2.97 8.67
C PRO A 59 -25.27 -1.99 7.52
N LEU A 60 -24.12 -2.13 6.85
CA LEU A 60 -23.85 -1.43 5.60
C LEU A 60 -24.90 -1.88 4.57
N THR A 61 -25.62 -0.92 4.01
CA THR A 61 -26.62 -1.22 2.98
C THR A 61 -25.87 -1.45 1.67
N VAL A 62 -26.22 -2.54 0.96
CA VAL A 62 -25.60 -3.04 -0.29
C VAL A 62 -25.37 -1.98 -1.39
N LYS A 63 -25.94 -0.78 -1.27
CA LYS A 63 -25.72 0.36 -2.18
C LYS A 63 -24.33 1.02 -2.09
N GLU A 64 -23.55 0.80 -1.04
CA GLU A 64 -22.20 1.39 -0.90
C GLU A 64 -21.08 0.47 -1.43
N ILE A 65 -21.42 -0.76 -1.85
CA ILE A 65 -20.46 -1.77 -2.32
C ILE A 65 -20.35 -1.79 -3.87
N VAL A 66 -21.13 -0.98 -4.59
CA VAL A 66 -21.09 -0.95 -6.05
C VAL A 66 -21.00 0.49 -6.57
N LEU A 67 -19.83 0.79 -7.15
CA LEU A 67 -19.35 1.96 -7.91
C LEU A 67 -18.58 3.04 -7.12
#